data_AF-A0A135VBC7-F1
#
_entry.id   AF-A0A135VBC7-F1
#
_cell.length_a   1.000
_cell.length_b   1.000
_cell.length_c   1.000
_cell.angle_alpha   90.00
_cell.angle_beta   90.00
_cell.angle_gamma   90.00
#
_symmetry.space_group_name_H-M   'P 1'
#
loop_
_entity.id
_entity.type
_entity.pdbx_description
1 polymer ?
#
loop_
_entity_poly.entity_id
_entity_poly.type
_entity_poly.pdbx_seq_one_letter_code
_entity_poly.pdbx_strand_id
1 'polypeptide(L)'
;MLENPDLLVLISIPLLIGFAIVVCYNLLVTRMANLAYREGVITVIIGSSSHFEIAIATAIAIYGVGSIAALGTTMGLFWEVPVMLGIVYLGKYLRKRSYWKGKPL
;
A
#
# COMPACT_ATOMS: atom_id res chain seq x y z
N MET A 1 -21.85 -0.95 -13.48
CA MET A 1 -20.43 -1.27 -13.23
C MET A 1 -19.57 -1.26 -14.50
N LEU A 2 -20.11 -1.59 -15.69
CA LEU A 2 -19.37 -1.59 -16.97
C LEU A 2 -19.59 -0.33 -17.86
N GLU A 3 -20.44 0.61 -17.44
CA GLU A 3 -20.83 1.76 -18.27
C GLU A 3 -19.85 2.94 -18.22
N ASN A 4 -18.89 2.96 -17.26
CA ASN A 4 -17.90 4.04 -17.13
C ASN A 4 -16.56 3.50 -16.57
N PRO A 5 -15.74 2.78 -17.37
CA PRO A 5 -14.43 2.29 -16.93
C PRO A 5 -13.49 3.43 -16.50
N ASP A 6 -13.71 4.63 -17.02
CA ASP A 6 -12.92 5.83 -16.72
C ASP A 6 -12.99 6.22 -15.24
N LEU A 7 -14.14 6.01 -14.58
CA LEU A 7 -14.31 6.28 -13.15
C LEU A 7 -13.45 5.35 -12.28
N LEU A 8 -13.26 4.10 -12.70
CA LEU A 8 -12.45 3.12 -11.96
C LEU A 8 -10.97 3.53 -11.96
N VAL A 9 -10.49 3.99 -13.11
CA VAL A 9 -9.13 4.52 -13.25
C VAL A 9 -8.98 5.79 -12.42
N LEU A 10 -9.96 6.69 -12.49
CA LEU A 10 -9.95 7.96 -11.76
C LEU A 10 -9.90 7.75 -10.23
N ILE A 11 -10.60 6.73 -9.70
CA ILE A 11 -10.58 6.40 -8.27
C ILE A 11 -9.30 5.66 -7.87
N SER A 12 -8.75 4.84 -8.76
CA SER A 12 -7.52 4.07 -8.50
C SER A 12 -6.27 4.96 -8.40
N ILE A 13 -6.18 6.01 -9.21
CA ILE A 13 -5.03 6.92 -9.23
C ILE A 13 -4.73 7.54 -7.85
N PRO A 14 -5.68 8.21 -7.16
CA PRO A 14 -5.41 8.81 -5.86
C PRO A 14 -5.07 7.76 -4.79
N LEU A 15 -5.68 6.58 -4.85
CA LEU A 15 -5.34 5.46 -3.96
C LEU A 15 -3.87 5.03 -4.13
N LEU A 16 -3.44 4.83 -5.38
CA LEU A 16 -2.05 4.46 -5.69
C LEU A 16 -1.04 5.53 -5.28
N ILE A 17 -1.38 6.80 -5.48
CA ILE A 17 -0.54 7.92 -5.02
C ILE A 17 -0.43 7.90 -3.49
N GLY A 18 -1.54 7.70 -2.79
CA GLY A 18 -1.56 7.55 -1.32
C GLY A 18 -0.64 6.41 -0.86
N PHE A 19 -0.73 5.24 -1.49
CA PHE A 19 0.17 4.12 -1.21
C PHE A 19 1.63 4.48 -1.44
N ALA A 20 1.96 5.10 -2.58
CA ALA A 20 3.33 5.48 -2.89
C ALA A 20 3.90 6.45 -1.85
N ILE A 21 3.09 7.42 -1.39
CA ILE A 21 3.48 8.36 -0.34
C ILE A 21 3.79 7.64 0.97
N VAL A 22 2.89 6.75 1.42
CA VAL A 22 3.07 6.00 2.68
C VAL A 22 4.28 5.06 2.60
N VAL A 23 4.47 4.37 1.47
CA VAL A 23 5.64 3.50 1.24
C VAL A 23 6.93 4.32 1.27
N CYS A 24 6.99 5.45 0.57
CA CYS A 24 8.14 6.34 0.59
C CYS A 24 8.42 6.86 2.01
N TYR A 25 7.38 7.26 2.73
CA TYR A 25 7.49 7.71 4.12
C TYR A 25 8.10 6.63 5.02
N ASN A 26 7.54 5.41 5.02
CA ASN A 26 8.05 4.29 5.80
C ASN A 26 9.49 3.93 5.38
N LEU A 27 9.81 3.99 4.09
CA LEU A 27 11.16 3.72 3.58
C LEU A 27 12.19 4.76 4.05
N LEU A 28 11.80 6.02 4.19
CA LEU A 28 12.64 7.07 4.76
C LEU A 28 12.80 6.89 6.27
N VAL A 29 11.72 6.62 6.99
CA VAL A 29 11.75 6.39 8.44
C VAL A 29 12.64 5.21 8.80
N THR A 30 12.51 4.08 8.12
CA THR A 30 13.35 2.89 8.38
C THR A 30 14.83 3.12 8.05
N ARG A 31 15.13 4.03 7.11
CA ARG A 31 16.51 4.46 6.84
C ARG A 31 17.04 5.39 7.91
N MET A 32 16.25 6.37 8.36
CA MET A 32 16.62 7.29 9.44
C MET A 32 16.84 6.54 10.76
N ALA A 33 16.01 5.52 11.03
CA ALA A 33 16.15 4.63 12.18
C ALA A 33 17.30 3.61 12.04
N ASN A 34 18.02 3.61 10.91
CA ASN A 34 19.18 2.76 10.65
C ASN A 34 18.92 1.27 10.91
N LEU A 35 17.74 0.79 10.52
CA LEU A 35 17.34 -0.60 10.71
C LEU A 35 18.15 -1.53 9.80
N ALA A 36 18.31 -2.78 10.23
CA ALA A 36 18.80 -3.85 9.37
C ALA A 36 17.76 -4.16 8.28
N TYR A 37 18.21 -4.70 7.14
CA TYR A 37 17.34 -5.06 6.01
C TYR A 37 16.12 -5.88 6.43
N ARG A 38 16.31 -6.88 7.30
CA ARG A 38 15.25 -7.80 7.73
C ARG A 38 14.12 -7.04 8.44
N GLU A 39 14.48 -6.23 9.42
CA GLU A 39 13.51 -5.46 10.21
C GLU A 39 12.93 -4.31 9.38
N GLY A 40 13.78 -3.57 8.64
CA GLY A 40 13.36 -2.45 7.82
C GLY A 40 12.36 -2.82 6.72
N VAL A 41 12.57 -3.93 5.99
CA VAL A 41 11.61 -4.38 4.97
C VAL A 41 10.30 -4.84 5.60
N ILE A 42 10.34 -5.55 6.74
CA ILE A 42 9.12 -5.97 7.45
C ILE A 42 8.34 -4.73 7.93
N THR A 43 9.02 -3.73 8.49
CA THR A 43 8.39 -2.48 8.92
C THR A 43 7.77 -1.72 7.74
N VAL A 44 8.44 -1.64 6.59
CA VAL A 44 7.86 -0.99 5.40
C VAL A 44 6.62 -1.73 4.89
N ILE A 45 6.65 -3.07 4.86
CA ILE A 45 5.54 -3.92 4.45
C ILE A 45 4.34 -3.71 5.40
N ILE A 46 4.53 -3.93 6.70
CA ILE A 46 3.45 -3.85 7.69
C ILE A 46 2.94 -2.40 7.82
N GLY A 47 3.86 -1.42 7.87
CA GLY A 47 3.50 -0.01 8.03
C GLY A 47 2.82 0.60 6.81
N SER A 48 2.89 -0.04 5.64
CA SER A 48 2.21 0.42 4.41
C SER A 48 0.95 -0.39 4.09
N SER A 49 0.68 -1.49 4.82
CA SER A 49 -0.55 -2.27 4.70
C SER A 49 -1.76 -1.51 5.22
N SER A 50 -2.90 -1.67 4.55
CA SER A 50 -4.19 -1.11 4.95
C SER A 50 -5.22 -2.23 5.01
N HIS A 51 -6.09 -2.22 6.03
CA HIS A 51 -7.11 -3.27 6.20
C HIS A 51 -8.35 -2.99 5.34
N PHE A 52 -8.31 -3.34 4.06
CA PHE A 52 -9.41 -3.08 3.12
C PHE A 52 -10.68 -3.86 3.44
N GLU A 53 -10.57 -5.01 4.10
CA GLU A 53 -11.72 -5.84 4.51
C GLU A 53 -12.63 -5.09 5.49
N ILE A 54 -12.05 -4.31 6.40
CA ILE A 54 -12.82 -3.46 7.32
C ILE A 54 -13.36 -2.25 6.56
N ALA A 55 -12.56 -1.67 5.66
CA ALA A 55 -12.97 -0.50 4.87
C ALA A 55 -14.19 -0.78 3.98
N ILE A 56 -14.23 -1.93 3.29
CA ILE A 56 -15.37 -2.32 2.47
C ILE A 56 -16.61 -2.61 3.32
N ALA A 57 -16.44 -3.26 4.47
CA ALA A 57 -17.55 -3.54 5.39
C ALA A 57 -18.19 -2.23 5.88
N THR A 58 -17.39 -1.24 6.29
CA THR A 58 -17.88 0.07 6.70
C THR A 58 -18.53 0.85 5.55
N ALA A 59 -17.92 0.83 4.36
CA ALA A 59 -18.49 1.51 3.20
C ALA A 59 -19.87 0.95 2.81
N ILE A 60 -20.02 -0.37 2.85
CA ILE A 60 -21.31 -1.03 2.61
C ILE A 60 -22.31 -0.70 3.72
N ALA A 61 -21.89 -0.69 4.99
CA ALA A 61 -22.77 -0.43 6.12
C ALA A 61 -23.34 1.01 6.12
N ILE A 62 -22.55 2.00 5.71
CA ILE A 62 -22.95 3.42 5.74
C ILE A 62 -23.58 3.86 4.41
N TYR A 63 -23.00 3.46 3.27
CA TYR A 63 -23.36 3.98 1.95
C TYR A 63 -24.11 2.96 1.06
N GLY A 64 -24.18 1.70 1.48
CA GLY A 64 -24.79 0.62 0.70
C GLY A 64 -23.86 0.01 -0.37
N VAL A 65 -24.25 -1.18 -0.86
CA VAL A 65 -23.43 -2.07 -1.72
C VAL A 65 -23.12 -1.48 -3.10
N GLY A 66 -23.99 -0.61 -3.64
CA GLY A 66 -23.84 -0.01 -4.97
C GLY A 66 -23.19 1.38 -4.99
N SER A 67 -22.71 1.87 -3.85
CA SER A 67 -22.18 3.24 -3.75
C SER A 67 -20.78 3.39 -4.35
N ILE A 68 -20.43 4.62 -4.73
CA ILE A 68 -19.07 4.98 -5.17
C ILE A 68 -18.05 4.73 -4.06
N ALA A 69 -18.45 4.88 -2.80
CA ALA A 69 -17.62 4.56 -1.64
C ALA A 69 -17.28 3.06 -1.58
N ALA A 70 -18.28 2.17 -1.73
CA ALA A 70 -18.05 0.73 -1.77
C ALA A 70 -17.15 0.33 -2.97
N LEU A 71 -17.40 0.93 -4.14
CA LEU A 71 -16.56 0.73 -5.34
C LEU A 71 -15.11 1.19 -5.16
N GLY A 72 -14.87 2.28 -4.44
CA GLY A 72 -13.51 2.74 -4.15
C GLY A 72 -12.75 1.77 -3.24
N THR A 73 -13.42 1.20 -2.23
CA THR A 73 -12.80 0.25 -1.30
C THR A 73 -12.44 -1.08 -1.97
N THR A 74 -13.25 -1.58 -2.91
CA THR A 74 -12.92 -2.79 -3.68
C THR A 74 -11.72 -2.58 -4.60
N MET A 75 -11.58 -1.38 -5.18
CA MET A 75 -10.39 -1.03 -5.96
C MET A 75 -9.13 -0.97 -5.11
N GLY A 76 -9.23 -0.49 -3.87
CA GLY A 76 -8.13 -0.55 -2.90
C GLY A 76 -7.61 -1.98 -2.70
N LEU A 77 -8.52 -2.94 -2.46
CA LEU A 77 -8.19 -4.36 -2.32
C LEU A 77 -7.51 -4.94 -3.58
N PHE A 78 -7.99 -4.58 -4.77
CA PHE A 78 -7.39 -5.03 -6.03
C PHE A 78 -5.93 -4.57 -6.17
N TRP A 79 -5.63 -3.34 -5.75
CA TRP A 79 -4.27 -2.78 -5.83
C TRP A 79 -3.35 -3.19 -4.68
N GLU A 80 -3.87 -3.66 -3.55
CA GLU A 80 -3.05 -4.00 -2.39
C GLU A 80 -2.01 -5.08 -2.70
N VAL A 81 -2.44 -6.20 -3.31
CA VAL A 81 -1.58 -7.33 -3.63
C VAL A 81 -0.43 -6.94 -4.59
N PRO A 82 -0.67 -6.28 -5.75
CA PRO A 82 0.41 -5.88 -6.63
C PRO A 82 1.34 -4.84 -6.00
N VAL A 83 0.80 -3.90 -5.20
CA VAL A 83 1.62 -2.92 -4.47
C VAL A 83 2.54 -3.63 -3.48
N MET A 84 2.04 -4.59 -2.71
CA MET A 84 2.83 -5.33 -1.73
C MET A 84 3.95 -6.15 -2.39
N LEU A 85 3.65 -6.84 -3.49
CA LEU A 85 4.67 -7.53 -4.28
C LEU A 85 5.72 -6.53 -4.81
N GLY A 86 5.28 -5.35 -5.27
CA GLY A 86 6.15 -4.25 -5.68
C GLY A 86 7.11 -3.80 -4.57
N ILE A 87 6.62 -3.68 -3.34
CA ILE A 87 7.44 -3.33 -2.16
C ILE A 87 8.49 -4.42 -1.90
N VAL A 88 8.15 -5.70 -2.02
CA VAL A 88 9.12 -6.80 -1.85
C VAL A 88 10.22 -6.73 -2.89
N TYR A 89 9.89 -6.49 -4.16
CA TYR A 89 10.88 -6.30 -5.23
C TYR A 89 11.74 -5.06 -4.99
N LEU A 90 11.12 -3.95 -4.56
CA LEU A 90 11.83 -2.72 -4.20
C LEU A 90 12.80 -2.97 -3.03
N GLY A 91 12.37 -3.69 -1.99
CA GLY A 91 13.22 -4.09 -0.87
C GLY A 91 14.43 -4.91 -1.34
N LYS A 92 14.23 -5.94 -2.18
CA LYS A 92 15.32 -6.72 -2.77
C LYS A 92 16.28 -5.85 -3.59
N TYR A 93 15.77 -4.89 -4.36
CA TYR A 93 16.60 -3.96 -5.13
C TYR A 93 17.42 -3.03 -4.21
N LEU A 94 16.80 -2.48 -3.17
CA LEU A 94 17.44 -1.60 -2.19
C LEU A 94 18.47 -2.33 -1.32
N ARG A 95 18.29 -3.63 -1.08
CA ARG A 95 19.30 -4.49 -0.46
C ARG A 95 20.60 -4.53 -1.27
N LYS A 96 20.50 -4.71 -2.59
CA LYS A 96 21.67 -4.71 -3.49
C LYS A 96 22.41 -3.36 -3.47
N ARG A 97 21.70 -2.26 -3.24
CA ARG A 97 22.24 -0.89 -3.13
C ARG A 97 22.78 -0.53 -1.74
N SER A 98 22.80 -1.46 -0.77
CA SER A 98 23.23 -1.20 0.61
C SER A 98 22.45 -0.05 1.28
N TYR A 99 21.15 0.05 1.00
CA TYR A 99 20.27 1.10 1.54
C TYR A 99 20.12 1.01 3.08
N TRP A 100 20.00 -0.22 3.60
CA TRP A 100 20.00 -0.51 5.04
C TRP A 100 21.36 -1.04 5.47
N LYS A 101 21.99 -0.36 6.44
CA LYS A 101 23.32 -0.70 6.98
C LYS A 101 23.30 -1.08 8.47
N GLY A 102 22.13 -1.07 9.09
CA GLY A 102 21.97 -1.47 10.49
C GLY A 102 22.41 -2.91 10.74
N LYS A 103 22.96 -3.17 11.93
CA LYS A 103 23.20 -4.53 12.40
C LYS A 103 21.84 -5.17 12.72
N PRO A 104 21.62 -6.45 12.36
CA PRO A 104 20.41 -7.16 12.78
C PRO A 104 20.35 -7.19 14.30
N LEU A 105 19.14 -6.99 14.83
CA LEU A 105 18.80 -7.21 16.24
C LEU A 105 18.84 -8.72 16.55
#